data_AF-B8CBW6-F1
#
_entry.id   AF-B8CBW6-F1
#
_cell.length_a   1.000
_cell.length_b   1.000
_cell.length_c   1.000
_cell.angle_alpha   90.00
_cell.angle_beta   90.00
_cell.angle_gamma   90.00
#
_symmetry.space_group_name_H-M   'P 1'
#
loop_
_entity.id
_entity.type
_entity.pdbx_description
1 polymer ?
#
loop_
_entity_poly.entity_id
_entity_poly.type
_entity_poly.pdbx_seq_one_letter_code
_entity_poly.pdbx_strand_id
1 'polypeptide(L)'
;PSCTLVEYAGMKLLLNAGWDETLPAATSVSDIIPNELPDVDAILITDSTLSSLGGLPMYFGGNQDKKRNPPFLATYPTVKMGQMTLYDHHASLSLDGTHPGYSLDDVDAVFGEESVITLKYSQTLNSKTSNKLLSITPHLSGHVVGGCYYVLKQLADDTEVILAPTYHHAKEKHLAGSTLHKFGVNADALLTMPGGARGNRSEAEMIESMMAALRRDGNVLLPVDASGRVLELLLILDRYWERQRLGGAYNLCWVGPMALNTIEFARSQLEWMAEPLGAQFDSQRGHPYALKSVRICSSVAELESVIESSNGNPTAVLASGSSLDHGPARDLLLKWGDNPDNLVLIT
;
A
#
# COMPACT_ATOMS: atom_id res chain seq x y z
N PRO A 1 -8.08 8.86 6.17
CA PRO A 1 -7.61 9.32 4.84
C PRO A 1 -6.77 10.62 4.89
N SER A 2 -5.71 10.71 4.09
CA SER A 2 -4.84 11.89 3.95
C SER A 2 -5.26 12.75 2.77
N CYS A 3 -5.51 14.04 3.00
CA CYS A 3 -5.73 15.04 1.95
C CYS A 3 -5.38 16.41 2.54
N THR A 4 -4.35 17.09 2.02
CA THR A 4 -3.89 18.36 2.59
C THR A 4 -3.51 19.35 1.49
N LEU A 5 -4.18 20.50 1.47
CA LEU A 5 -3.80 21.62 0.60
C LEU A 5 -2.61 22.36 1.22
N VAL A 6 -1.55 22.53 0.44
CA VAL A 6 -0.32 23.25 0.80
C VAL A 6 -0.12 24.40 -0.18
N GLU A 7 -0.13 25.63 0.33
CA GLU A 7 0.22 26.82 -0.44
C GLU A 7 1.64 27.27 -0.05
N TYR A 8 2.61 27.09 -0.93
CA TYR A 8 4.03 27.35 -0.64
C TYR A 8 4.80 27.79 -1.88
N ALA A 9 5.73 28.76 -1.72
CA ALA A 9 6.50 29.36 -2.82
C ALA A 9 5.62 29.83 -4.02
N GLY A 10 4.39 30.27 -3.70
CA GLY A 10 3.38 30.68 -4.67
C GLY A 10 2.67 29.53 -5.41
N MET A 11 3.00 28.26 -5.15
CA MET A 11 2.31 27.10 -5.71
C MET A 11 1.22 26.58 -4.77
N LYS A 12 0.13 26.08 -5.35
CA LYS A 12 -0.91 25.31 -4.66
C LYS A 12 -0.72 23.83 -4.95
N LEU A 13 -0.38 23.07 -3.92
CA LEU A 13 -0.11 21.64 -4.02
C LEU A 13 -1.15 20.88 -3.19
N LEU A 14 -1.73 19.83 -3.76
CA LEU A 14 -2.52 18.89 -2.95
C LEU A 14 -1.64 17.70 -2.57
N LEU A 15 -1.43 17.48 -1.28
CA LEU A 15 -0.76 16.30 -0.75
C LEU A 15 -1.78 15.20 -0.50
N ASN A 16 -1.68 14.12 -1.28
CA ASN A 16 -2.58 12.97 -1.28
C ASN A 16 -4.06 13.33 -1.58
N ALA A 17 -4.82 12.34 -2.02
CA ALA A 17 -6.27 12.38 -2.06
C ALA A 17 -6.76 10.98 -1.63
N GLY A 18 -6.67 10.75 -0.32
CA GLY A 18 -6.92 9.46 0.28
C GLY A 18 -8.40 9.13 0.47
N TRP A 19 -8.65 7.85 0.69
CA TRP A 19 -9.93 7.28 1.12
C TRP A 19 -9.74 6.37 2.34
N ASP A 20 -10.84 5.98 2.94
CA ASP A 20 -10.89 5.04 4.06
C ASP A 20 -11.98 4.01 3.78
N GLU A 21 -11.66 2.73 3.97
CA GLU A 21 -12.56 1.60 3.75
C GLU A 21 -13.87 1.70 4.57
N THR A 22 -13.84 2.44 5.68
CA THR A 22 -14.99 2.63 6.58
C THR A 22 -15.96 3.74 6.14
N LEU A 23 -15.63 4.53 5.11
CA LEU A 23 -16.49 5.61 4.62
C LEU A 23 -17.58 5.04 3.68
N PRO A 24 -18.88 5.23 4.00
CA PRO A 24 -19.97 4.55 3.29
C PRO A 24 -20.04 4.96 1.81
N ALA A 25 -20.32 4.03 0.90
CA ALA A 25 -20.49 4.35 -0.50
C ALA A 25 -21.76 5.22 -0.72
N ALA A 26 -21.55 6.46 -1.17
CA ALA A 26 -22.44 7.27 -2.01
C ALA A 26 -23.57 8.15 -1.42
N THR A 27 -24.06 8.03 -0.17
CA THR A 27 -25.20 8.90 0.28
C THR A 27 -25.00 9.74 1.53
N SER A 28 -24.07 9.36 2.42
CA SER A 28 -23.79 10.14 3.66
C SER A 28 -22.46 10.91 3.60
N VAL A 29 -21.75 10.78 2.48
CA VAL A 29 -20.35 11.21 2.34
C VAL A 29 -20.21 12.68 2.00
N SER A 30 -21.20 13.30 1.36
CA SER A 30 -21.18 14.72 1.00
C SER A 30 -21.04 15.65 2.21
N ASP A 31 -21.35 15.18 3.42
CA ASP A 31 -21.16 15.94 4.66
C ASP A 31 -19.75 15.76 5.27
N ILE A 32 -19.01 14.71 4.89
CA ILE A 32 -17.70 14.34 5.45
C ILE A 32 -16.57 14.67 4.46
N ILE A 33 -16.85 14.60 3.16
CA ILE A 33 -15.89 14.71 2.08
C ILE A 33 -16.37 15.80 1.13
N PRO A 34 -15.51 16.76 0.77
CA PRO A 34 -15.90 17.85 -0.12
C PRO A 34 -16.27 17.29 -1.50
N ASN A 35 -17.38 17.77 -2.06
CA ASN A 35 -17.82 17.38 -3.41
C ASN A 35 -16.81 17.81 -4.49
N GLU A 36 -16.03 18.87 -4.23
CA GLU A 36 -15.04 19.42 -5.15
C GLU A 36 -13.74 19.71 -4.41
N LEU A 37 -12.61 19.41 -5.06
CA LEU A 37 -11.28 19.78 -4.58
C LEU A 37 -10.89 21.17 -5.10
N PRO A 38 -10.05 21.91 -4.38
CA PRO A 38 -9.56 23.21 -4.84
C PRO A 38 -8.74 23.08 -6.13
N ASP A 39 -8.70 24.15 -6.93
CA ASP A 39 -7.81 24.23 -8.10
C ASP A 39 -6.35 24.25 -7.62
N VAL A 40 -5.56 23.29 -8.08
CA VAL A 40 -4.17 23.09 -7.66
C VAL A 40 -3.24 23.00 -8.86
N ASP A 41 -1.99 23.41 -8.67
CA ASP A 41 -0.96 23.36 -9.70
C ASP A 41 -0.42 21.93 -9.91
N ALA A 42 -0.45 21.11 -8.86
CA ALA A 42 0.03 19.73 -8.87
C ALA A 42 -0.50 18.94 -7.67
N ILE A 43 -0.46 17.61 -7.79
CA ILE A 43 -0.84 16.68 -6.72
C ILE A 43 0.35 15.79 -6.39
N LEU A 44 0.71 15.70 -5.11
CA LEU A 44 1.82 14.91 -4.61
C LEU A 44 1.28 13.63 -3.95
N ILE A 45 1.63 12.46 -4.49
CA ILE A 45 1.17 11.17 -3.97
C ILE A 45 2.32 10.49 -3.23
N THR A 46 2.14 10.34 -1.92
CA THR A 46 3.21 9.85 -1.04
C THR A 46 3.40 8.35 -1.10
N ASP A 47 2.33 7.56 -1.10
CA ASP A 47 2.41 6.10 -1.12
C ASP A 47 1.23 5.42 -1.82
N SER A 48 1.29 4.10 -1.96
CA SER A 48 0.32 3.29 -2.71
C SER A 48 -0.94 2.92 -1.92
N THR A 49 -1.11 3.39 -0.69
CA THR A 49 -2.20 2.95 0.19
C THR A 49 -3.52 3.67 -0.14
N LEU A 50 -4.66 3.04 0.18
CA LEU A 50 -5.97 3.70 0.06
C LEU A 50 -6.00 5.04 0.83
N SER A 51 -5.34 5.10 1.97
CA SER A 51 -5.23 6.33 2.77
C SER A 51 -4.51 7.49 2.07
N SER A 52 -3.74 7.24 1.01
CA SER A 52 -3.03 8.28 0.24
C SER A 52 -3.66 8.56 -1.13
N LEU A 53 -4.19 7.54 -1.80
CA LEU A 53 -4.65 7.66 -3.19
C LEU A 53 -6.07 7.17 -3.47
N GLY A 54 -6.78 6.66 -2.46
CA GLY A 54 -8.09 6.03 -2.59
C GLY A 54 -9.17 6.91 -3.23
N GLY A 55 -9.10 8.23 -3.03
CA GLY A 55 -10.07 9.19 -3.57
C GLY A 55 -9.74 9.68 -4.98
N LEU A 56 -8.54 9.40 -5.51
CA LEU A 56 -8.12 9.96 -6.80
C LEU A 56 -9.10 9.64 -7.95
N PRO A 57 -9.59 8.39 -8.15
CA PRO A 57 -10.52 8.10 -9.23
C PRO A 57 -11.85 8.83 -9.09
N MET A 58 -12.30 9.09 -7.87
CA MET A 58 -13.57 9.79 -7.63
C MET A 58 -13.51 11.26 -8.04
N TYR A 59 -12.35 11.91 -7.83
CA TYR A 59 -12.18 13.33 -8.13
C TYR A 59 -11.63 13.62 -9.51
N PHE A 60 -10.84 12.70 -10.06
CA PHE A 60 -10.05 12.93 -11.26
C PHE A 60 -10.26 11.87 -12.34
N GLY A 61 -11.06 10.84 -12.05
CA GLY A 61 -11.56 9.89 -13.05
C GLY A 61 -12.60 10.52 -13.97
N GLY A 62 -12.71 9.99 -15.19
CA GLY A 62 -13.85 10.32 -16.06
C GLY A 62 -13.97 11.77 -16.51
N ASN A 63 -12.88 12.57 -16.46
CA ASN A 63 -12.90 14.00 -16.79
C ASN A 63 -13.11 14.25 -18.31
N GLN A 64 -14.31 13.95 -18.81
CA GLN A 64 -14.72 14.11 -20.21
C GLN A 64 -15.12 15.57 -20.53
N ASP A 65 -15.35 16.42 -19.52
CA ASP A 65 -15.67 17.84 -19.68
C ASP A 65 -14.50 18.78 -19.30
N LYS A 66 -13.47 18.78 -20.16
CA LYS A 66 -12.67 19.94 -20.59
C LYS A 66 -11.81 20.76 -19.59
N LYS A 67 -11.43 20.24 -18.41
CA LYS A 67 -10.23 20.76 -17.71
C LYS A 67 -9.22 19.64 -17.54
N ARG A 68 -8.01 19.81 -18.09
CA ARG A 68 -6.91 18.85 -17.92
C ARG A 68 -6.61 18.72 -16.44
N ASN A 69 -6.55 17.47 -15.94
CA ASN A 69 -6.13 17.19 -14.56
C ASN A 69 -4.77 17.85 -14.27
N PRO A 70 -4.55 18.36 -13.04
CA PRO A 70 -3.22 18.76 -12.62
C PRO A 70 -2.27 17.55 -12.68
N PRO A 71 -0.97 17.75 -12.94
CA PRO A 71 -0.02 16.65 -12.95
C PRO A 71 0.05 15.97 -11.57
N PHE A 72 -0.04 14.64 -11.57
CA PHE A 72 0.24 13.83 -10.38
C PHE A 72 1.74 13.54 -10.32
N LEU A 73 2.40 13.84 -9.21
CA LEU A 73 3.80 13.50 -8.98
C LEU A 73 3.84 12.34 -8.00
N ALA A 74 4.48 11.24 -8.40
CA ALA A 74 4.59 10.04 -7.59
C ALA A 74 5.87 9.27 -7.96
N THR A 75 6.29 8.33 -7.11
CA THR A 75 7.31 7.37 -7.53
C THR A 75 6.70 6.30 -8.43
N TYR A 76 7.52 5.67 -9.27
CA TYR A 76 7.04 4.61 -10.17
C TYR A 76 6.35 3.45 -9.43
N PRO A 77 6.87 2.92 -8.30
CA PRO A 77 6.16 1.88 -7.57
C PRO A 77 4.88 2.36 -6.93
N THR A 78 4.83 3.60 -6.41
CA THR A 78 3.58 4.18 -5.87
C THR A 78 2.47 4.15 -6.92
N VAL A 79 2.77 4.43 -8.18
CA VAL A 79 1.81 4.34 -9.29
C VAL A 79 1.34 2.90 -9.51
N LYS A 80 2.27 1.96 -9.71
CA LYS A 80 1.91 0.56 -10.06
C LYS A 80 1.26 -0.19 -8.91
N MET A 81 1.78 -0.05 -7.70
CA MET A 81 1.18 -0.63 -6.50
C MET A 81 -0.14 0.08 -6.13
N GLY A 82 -0.24 1.38 -6.41
CA GLY A 82 -1.48 2.14 -6.25
C GLY A 82 -2.59 1.67 -7.19
N GLN A 83 -2.27 1.43 -8.46
CA GLN A 83 -3.19 0.79 -9.42
C GLN A 83 -3.71 -0.55 -8.88
N MET A 84 -2.81 -1.41 -8.39
CA MET A 84 -3.22 -2.70 -7.82
C MET A 84 -4.12 -2.54 -6.60
N THR A 85 -3.80 -1.59 -5.73
CA THR A 85 -4.61 -1.30 -4.54
C THR A 85 -6.04 -0.87 -4.91
N LEU A 86 -6.20 0.01 -5.91
CA LEU A 86 -7.53 0.47 -6.33
C LEU A 86 -8.33 -0.59 -7.07
N TYR A 87 -7.69 -1.42 -7.89
CA TYR A 87 -8.35 -2.56 -8.53
C TYR A 87 -8.75 -3.62 -7.51
N ASP A 88 -7.89 -3.91 -6.53
CA ASP A 88 -8.18 -4.89 -5.46
C ASP A 88 -9.36 -4.43 -4.61
N HIS A 89 -9.37 -3.14 -4.23
CA HIS A 89 -10.49 -2.52 -3.52
C HIS A 89 -11.79 -2.56 -4.34
N HIS A 90 -11.74 -2.17 -5.61
CA HIS A 90 -12.91 -2.22 -6.49
C HIS A 90 -13.45 -3.65 -6.65
N ALA A 91 -12.56 -4.62 -6.92
CA ALA A 91 -12.93 -6.02 -7.10
C ALA A 91 -13.51 -6.61 -5.81
N SER A 92 -12.89 -6.33 -4.66
CA SER A 92 -13.33 -6.81 -3.35
C SER A 92 -14.73 -6.29 -3.00
N LEU A 93 -15.02 -5.01 -3.21
CA LEU A 93 -16.37 -4.47 -3.02
C LEU A 93 -17.39 -5.03 -4.02
N SER A 94 -16.97 -5.23 -5.27
CA SER A 94 -17.85 -5.77 -6.32
C SER A 94 -18.26 -7.21 -6.05
N LEU A 95 -17.39 -8.03 -5.46
CA LEU A 95 -17.71 -9.38 -5.00
C LEU A 95 -18.83 -9.37 -3.93
N ASP A 96 -18.88 -8.32 -3.12
CA ASP A 96 -19.90 -8.08 -2.10
C ASP A 96 -21.17 -7.38 -2.62
N GLY A 97 -21.25 -7.14 -3.94
CA GLY A 97 -22.38 -6.44 -4.57
C GLY A 97 -22.41 -4.93 -4.30
N THR A 98 -21.27 -4.35 -3.93
CA THR A 98 -21.10 -2.90 -3.67
C THR A 98 -20.04 -2.31 -4.61
N HIS A 99 -19.95 -0.97 -4.67
CA HIS A 99 -18.97 -0.28 -5.52
C HIS A 99 -18.34 0.91 -4.79
N PRO A 100 -17.06 1.23 -5.05
CA PRO A 100 -16.33 2.28 -4.33
C PRO A 100 -16.67 3.72 -4.79
N GLY A 101 -17.65 3.91 -5.67
CA GLY A 101 -17.99 5.22 -6.24
C GLY A 101 -17.09 5.66 -7.40
N TYR A 102 -16.27 4.76 -7.93
CA TYR A 102 -15.49 4.94 -9.16
C TYR A 102 -15.48 3.65 -9.99
N SER A 103 -15.22 3.76 -11.29
CA SER A 103 -15.08 2.64 -12.23
C SER A 103 -13.60 2.24 -12.45
N LEU A 104 -13.36 1.11 -13.12
CA LEU A 104 -11.99 0.73 -13.52
C LEU A 104 -11.41 1.70 -14.56
N ASP A 105 -12.24 2.26 -15.44
CA ASP A 105 -11.81 3.27 -16.42
C ASP A 105 -11.35 4.56 -15.73
N ASP A 106 -11.95 4.91 -14.59
CA ASP A 106 -11.53 6.05 -13.77
C ASP A 106 -10.15 5.83 -13.14
N VAL A 107 -9.87 4.60 -12.70
CA VAL A 107 -8.53 4.20 -12.21
C VAL A 107 -7.49 4.33 -13.32
N ASP A 108 -7.83 3.85 -14.52
CA ASP A 108 -6.94 3.92 -15.69
C ASP A 108 -6.66 5.36 -16.11
N ALA A 109 -7.67 6.24 -16.07
CA ALA A 109 -7.54 7.65 -16.40
C ALA A 109 -6.60 8.40 -15.44
N VAL A 110 -6.69 8.13 -14.13
CA VAL A 110 -5.84 8.75 -13.11
C VAL A 110 -4.38 8.34 -13.27
N PHE A 111 -4.11 7.07 -13.56
CA PHE A 111 -2.75 6.54 -13.68
C PHE A 111 -2.23 6.46 -15.11
N GLY A 112 -2.94 7.06 -16.06
CA GLY A 112 -2.51 7.18 -17.46
C GLY A 112 -1.21 7.98 -17.60
N GLU A 113 -0.44 7.69 -18.66
CA GLU A 113 0.87 8.30 -18.90
C GLU A 113 0.82 9.83 -19.06
N GLU A 114 -0.32 10.38 -19.49
CA GLU A 114 -0.51 11.82 -19.65
C GLU A 114 -0.81 12.56 -18.33
N SER A 115 -1.24 11.82 -17.30
CA SER A 115 -1.68 12.32 -16.00
C SER A 115 -0.54 12.33 -14.97
N VAL A 116 0.38 11.36 -15.05
CA VAL A 116 1.38 11.12 -13.99
C VAL A 116 2.81 11.42 -14.43
N ILE A 117 3.49 12.25 -13.64
CA ILE A 117 4.94 12.48 -13.70
C ILE A 117 5.61 11.57 -12.67
N THR A 118 6.28 10.53 -13.16
CA THR A 118 7.02 9.60 -12.29
C THR A 118 8.39 10.15 -11.91
N LEU A 119 8.74 10.01 -10.63
CA LEU A 119 10.01 10.48 -10.07
C LEU A 119 10.77 9.34 -9.39
N LYS A 120 12.10 9.41 -9.41
CA LYS A 120 12.99 8.58 -8.59
C LYS A 120 13.27 9.24 -7.25
N TYR A 121 13.63 8.44 -6.24
CA TYR A 121 14.14 9.01 -4.99
C TYR A 121 15.31 9.97 -5.26
N SER A 122 15.31 11.10 -4.56
CA SER A 122 16.27 12.20 -4.72
C SER A 122 16.29 12.85 -6.12
N GLN A 123 15.30 12.57 -6.99
CA GLN A 123 15.15 13.28 -8.25
C GLN A 123 14.42 14.60 -8.02
N THR A 124 15.14 15.70 -8.16
CA THR A 124 14.60 17.04 -8.01
C THR A 124 13.87 17.49 -9.28
N LEU A 125 12.60 17.85 -9.16
CA LEU A 125 11.82 18.52 -10.19
C LEU A 125 11.75 20.02 -9.88
N ASN A 126 12.24 20.85 -10.81
CA ASN A 126 12.16 22.31 -10.69
C ASN A 126 10.95 22.83 -11.45
N SER A 127 9.93 23.32 -10.75
CA SER A 127 8.82 24.05 -11.36
C SER A 127 9.30 25.43 -11.76
N LYS A 128 9.21 25.75 -13.07
CA LYS A 128 9.50 27.08 -13.63
C LYS A 128 8.22 27.72 -14.14
N THR A 129 7.20 27.79 -13.30
CA THR A 129 6.01 28.59 -13.60
C THR A 129 6.28 30.03 -13.13
N SER A 130 5.95 31.00 -13.99
CA SER A 130 6.13 32.45 -13.84
C SER A 130 6.52 32.94 -12.42
N ASN A 131 7.80 33.31 -12.26
CA ASN A 131 8.44 33.85 -11.04
C ASN A 131 8.47 32.94 -9.79
N LYS A 132 8.04 31.68 -9.88
CA LYS A 132 8.07 30.70 -8.79
C LYS A 132 9.17 29.70 -9.06
N LEU A 133 10.17 29.65 -8.18
CA LEU A 133 11.27 28.71 -8.26
C LEU A 133 11.13 27.70 -7.11
N LEU A 134 10.20 26.76 -7.26
CA LEU A 134 10.03 25.67 -6.30
C LEU A 134 10.69 24.40 -6.85
N SER A 135 11.52 23.78 -6.03
CA SER A 135 12.03 22.44 -6.29
C SER A 135 11.32 21.41 -5.41
N ILE A 136 10.89 20.32 -6.04
CA ILE A 136 10.15 19.23 -5.40
C ILE A 136 11.00 17.97 -5.51
N THR A 137 11.34 17.37 -4.38
CA THR A 137 12.20 16.17 -4.34
C THR A 137 11.56 15.09 -3.47
N PRO A 138 11.27 13.88 -4.01
CA PRO A 138 10.78 12.77 -3.21
C PRO A 138 11.94 12.02 -2.56
N HIS A 139 11.77 11.65 -1.30
CA HIS A 139 12.75 10.90 -0.52
C HIS A 139 12.11 9.66 0.12
N LEU A 140 12.89 8.60 0.32
CA LEU A 140 12.41 7.32 0.85
C LEU A 140 11.75 7.49 2.22
N SER A 141 10.46 7.13 2.32
CA SER A 141 9.68 7.13 3.57
C SER A 141 9.82 5.85 4.39
N GLY A 142 10.17 4.72 3.76
CA GLY A 142 10.27 3.41 4.39
C GLY A 142 8.93 2.72 4.70
N HIS A 143 7.78 3.29 4.31
CA HIS A 143 6.46 2.75 4.66
C HIS A 143 6.00 1.59 3.77
N VAL A 144 6.02 1.78 2.45
CA VAL A 144 5.69 0.78 1.42
C VAL A 144 6.67 0.92 0.26
N VAL A 145 6.68 -0.04 -0.67
CA VAL A 145 7.53 0.01 -1.88
C VAL A 145 7.23 1.28 -2.68
N GLY A 146 8.26 2.10 -2.94
CA GLY A 146 8.10 3.39 -3.61
C GLY A 146 7.59 4.53 -2.72
N GLY A 147 7.10 4.24 -1.51
CA GLY A 147 6.59 5.25 -0.60
C GLY A 147 7.61 6.35 -0.33
N CYS A 148 7.17 7.61 -0.38
CA CYS A 148 8.03 8.78 -0.26
C CYS A 148 7.43 9.90 0.59
N TYR A 149 8.30 10.75 1.11
CA TYR A 149 7.94 12.08 1.58
C TYR A 149 8.55 13.11 0.63
N TYR A 150 8.00 14.32 0.60
CA TYR A 150 8.47 15.37 -0.30
C TYR A 150 9.22 16.45 0.46
N VAL A 151 10.37 16.85 -0.07
CA VAL A 151 11.08 18.07 0.32
C VAL A 151 10.73 19.13 -0.72
N LEU A 152 10.14 20.23 -0.26
CA LEU A 152 9.81 21.40 -1.04
C LEU A 152 10.80 22.50 -0.68
N LYS A 153 11.61 22.91 -1.65
CA LYS A 153 12.60 23.96 -1.46
C LYS A 153 12.34 25.16 -2.35
N GLN A 154 12.25 26.33 -1.74
CA GLN A 154 12.12 27.60 -2.44
C GLN A 154 13.52 28.08 -2.85
N LEU A 155 13.81 28.14 -4.15
CA LEU A 155 15.16 28.45 -4.64
C LEU A 155 15.54 29.93 -4.50
N ALA A 156 14.60 30.80 -4.11
CA ALA A 156 14.85 32.23 -3.94
C ALA A 156 15.58 32.56 -2.63
N ASP A 157 15.28 31.83 -1.56
CA ASP A 157 15.79 32.05 -0.20
C ASP A 157 16.25 30.76 0.50
N ASP A 158 16.27 29.64 -0.23
CA ASP A 158 16.62 28.31 0.24
C ASP A 158 15.73 27.78 1.38
N THR A 159 14.53 28.33 1.59
CA THR A 159 13.60 27.83 2.61
C THR A 159 13.05 26.44 2.24
N GLU A 160 13.01 25.53 3.22
CA GLU A 160 12.69 24.11 3.06
C GLU A 160 11.48 23.69 3.91
N VAL A 161 10.43 23.21 3.24
CA VAL A 161 9.23 22.62 3.85
C VAL A 161 9.18 21.14 3.50
N ILE A 162 8.99 20.29 4.49
CA ILE A 162 8.89 18.84 4.30
C ILE A 162 7.48 18.35 4.55
N LEU A 163 6.97 17.56 3.61
CA LEU A 163 5.68 16.90 3.66
C LEU A 163 5.87 15.39 3.86
N ALA A 164 5.80 14.94 5.11
CA ALA A 164 6.03 13.56 5.53
C ALA A 164 4.85 13.01 6.34
N PRO A 165 3.68 12.77 5.72
CA PRO A 165 2.49 12.31 6.43
C PRO A 165 2.68 10.91 7.02
N THR A 166 3.38 10.03 6.31
CA THR A 166 3.69 8.66 6.76
C THR A 166 5.16 8.36 6.53
N TYR A 167 5.83 7.78 7.53
CA TYR A 167 7.20 7.30 7.42
C TYR A 167 7.47 6.19 8.42
N HIS A 168 8.42 5.32 8.10
CA HIS A 168 8.89 4.26 8.98
C HIS A 168 10.41 4.32 9.10
N HIS A 169 10.92 4.60 10.30
CA HIS A 169 12.35 4.81 10.53
C HIS A 169 13.15 3.50 10.65
N ALA A 170 12.51 2.42 11.12
CA ALA A 170 13.17 1.14 11.28
C ALA A 170 13.35 0.47 9.91
N LYS A 171 14.36 -0.41 9.83
CA LYS A 171 14.55 -1.25 8.66
C LYS A 171 13.64 -2.46 8.77
N GLU A 172 13.02 -2.81 7.65
CA GLU A 172 12.24 -4.04 7.50
C GLU A 172 13.01 -5.03 6.62
N LYS A 173 12.50 -6.25 6.46
CA LYS A 173 13.16 -7.23 5.58
C LYS A 173 13.06 -6.82 4.11
N HIS A 174 11.96 -6.18 3.70
CA HIS A 174 11.78 -5.70 2.33
C HIS A 174 12.10 -4.23 2.10
N LEU A 175 12.06 -3.37 3.13
CA LEU A 175 12.30 -1.93 2.97
C LEU A 175 13.45 -1.42 3.83
N ALA A 176 14.21 -0.49 3.24
CA ALA A 176 15.12 0.35 3.99
C ALA A 176 14.32 1.38 4.80
N GLY A 177 14.84 1.74 5.98
CA GLY A 177 14.22 2.75 6.83
C GLY A 177 14.25 4.15 6.19
N SER A 178 13.31 4.98 6.63
CA SER A 178 13.13 6.36 6.19
C SER A 178 14.42 7.16 6.20
N THR A 179 14.61 7.96 5.17
CA THR A 179 15.71 8.91 5.08
C THR A 179 15.40 10.25 5.75
N LEU A 180 14.24 10.40 6.39
CA LEU A 180 13.79 11.65 7.01
C LEU A 180 14.79 12.19 8.05
N HIS A 181 15.48 11.32 8.79
CA HIS A 181 16.54 11.71 9.73
C HIS A 181 17.77 12.34 9.07
N LYS A 182 17.93 12.22 7.74
CA LYS A 182 19.04 12.84 6.98
C LYS A 182 18.63 14.18 6.39
N PHE A 183 17.43 14.24 5.82
CA PHE A 183 16.97 15.40 5.06
C PHE A 183 16.04 16.32 5.85
N GLY A 184 15.41 15.83 6.91
CA GLY A 184 14.46 16.60 7.72
C GLY A 184 15.00 17.30 8.94
N VAL A 185 16.31 17.25 9.19
CA VAL A 185 16.93 17.88 10.37
C VAL A 185 16.94 19.40 10.28
N ASN A 186 17.05 19.94 9.06
CA ASN A 186 17.20 21.37 8.82
C ASN A 186 15.96 22.00 8.16
N ALA A 187 14.82 21.29 8.16
CA ALA A 187 13.59 21.82 7.57
C ALA A 187 13.09 23.02 8.38
N ASP A 188 12.70 24.09 7.69
CA ASP A 188 12.05 25.26 8.31
C ASP A 188 10.65 24.91 8.82
N ALA A 189 9.96 24.00 8.12
CA ALA A 189 8.71 23.41 8.56
C ALA A 189 8.61 21.93 8.18
N LEU A 190 8.07 21.13 9.10
CA LEU A 190 7.77 19.71 8.88
C LEU A 190 6.26 19.48 9.08
N LEU A 191 5.58 19.13 8.00
CA LEU A 191 4.22 18.61 8.04
C LEU A 191 4.31 17.09 8.19
N THR A 192 3.82 16.60 9.31
CA THR A 192 3.77 15.17 9.61
C THR A 192 2.55 14.85 10.46
N MET A 193 2.14 13.58 10.46
CA MET A 193 1.05 13.13 11.31
C MET A 193 1.60 12.61 12.64
N PRO A 194 1.02 13.01 13.79
CA PRO A 194 1.39 12.41 15.06
C PRO A 194 0.90 10.96 15.07
N GLY A 195 1.83 10.02 15.21
CA GLY A 195 1.46 8.63 15.33
C GLY A 195 2.46 7.69 14.70
N GLY A 196 2.43 6.48 15.22
CA GLY A 196 3.14 5.32 14.76
C GLY A 196 2.67 4.21 15.68
N ALA A 197 2.13 3.13 15.13
CA ALA A 197 1.78 1.99 15.93
C ALA A 197 3.04 1.57 16.69
N ARG A 198 3.02 1.67 18.02
CA ARG A 198 3.99 0.92 18.83
C ARG A 198 3.64 -0.53 18.58
N GLY A 199 4.37 -1.19 17.68
CA GLY A 199 4.33 -2.63 17.54
C GLY A 199 4.79 -3.23 18.86
N ASN A 200 3.86 -3.44 19.78
CA ASN A 200 4.15 -4.10 21.05
C ASN A 200 4.37 -5.61 20.84
N ARG A 201 3.89 -6.16 19.72
CA ARG A 201 4.03 -7.57 19.38
C ARG A 201 5.24 -7.79 18.49
N SER A 202 6.20 -8.55 18.96
CA SER A 202 7.36 -8.96 18.17
C SER A 202 6.96 -9.91 17.03
N GLU A 203 7.78 -9.98 15.96
CA GLU A 203 7.66 -10.99 14.90
C GLU A 203 7.54 -12.41 15.48
N ALA A 204 8.29 -12.68 16.57
CA ALA A 204 8.25 -13.96 17.28
C ALA A 204 6.87 -14.23 17.91
N GLU A 205 6.30 -13.28 18.65
CA GLU A 205 4.98 -13.43 19.26
C GLU A 205 3.85 -13.60 18.23
N MET A 206 3.95 -12.93 17.08
CA MET A 206 3.03 -13.12 15.96
C MET A 206 3.08 -14.58 15.50
N ILE A 207 4.27 -15.07 15.15
CA ILE A 207 4.46 -16.44 14.66
C ILE A 207 4.06 -17.47 15.72
N GLU A 208 4.42 -17.26 16.99
CA GLU A 208 4.03 -18.15 18.09
C GLU A 208 2.51 -18.27 18.22
N SER A 209 1.78 -17.16 18.11
CA SER A 209 0.31 -17.15 18.14
C SER A 209 -0.28 -17.94 16.96
N MET A 210 0.25 -17.73 15.75
CA MET A 210 -0.18 -18.46 14.55
C MET A 210 0.06 -19.96 14.70
N MET A 211 1.27 -20.35 15.13
CA MET A 211 1.62 -21.77 15.31
C MET A 211 0.82 -22.43 16.42
N ALA A 212 0.43 -21.69 17.47
CA ALA A 212 -0.44 -22.22 18.53
C ALA A 212 -1.83 -22.57 18.00
N ALA A 213 -2.41 -21.75 17.12
CA ALA A 213 -3.69 -22.05 16.47
C ALA A 213 -3.58 -23.24 15.51
N LEU A 214 -2.59 -23.24 14.61
CA LEU A 214 -2.38 -24.32 13.63
C LEU A 214 -2.15 -25.70 14.27
N ARG A 215 -1.46 -25.76 15.42
CA ARG A 215 -1.21 -27.02 16.16
C ARG A 215 -2.46 -27.60 16.83
N ARG A 216 -3.52 -26.81 16.99
CA ARG A 216 -4.82 -27.25 17.49
C ARG A 216 -5.83 -27.48 16.35
N ASP A 217 -5.31 -27.67 15.13
CA ASP A 217 -6.10 -27.81 13.91
C ASP A 217 -6.99 -26.60 13.56
N GLY A 218 -6.65 -25.42 14.10
CA GLY A 218 -7.31 -24.16 13.78
C GLY A 218 -6.68 -23.45 12.57
N ASN A 219 -7.49 -22.73 11.80
CA ASN A 219 -7.05 -21.85 10.73
C ASN A 219 -6.62 -20.48 11.27
N VAL A 220 -5.75 -19.79 10.52
CA VAL A 220 -5.28 -18.45 10.85
C VAL A 220 -5.65 -17.49 9.73
N LEU A 221 -6.32 -16.40 10.05
CA LEU A 221 -6.63 -15.30 9.14
C LEU A 221 -5.81 -14.06 9.54
N LEU A 222 -5.06 -13.51 8.58
CA LEU A 222 -4.37 -12.23 8.66
C LEU A 222 -5.02 -11.29 7.62
N PRO A 223 -5.90 -10.38 8.04
CA PRO A 223 -6.40 -9.32 7.16
C PRO A 223 -5.25 -8.39 6.82
N VAL A 224 -4.98 -8.20 5.53
CA VAL A 224 -3.84 -7.41 5.03
C VAL A 224 -4.29 -6.45 3.95
N ASP A 225 -3.43 -5.49 3.66
CA ASP A 225 -3.60 -4.59 2.53
C ASP A 225 -3.15 -5.27 1.23
N ALA A 226 -3.48 -4.68 0.09
CA ALA A 226 -3.24 -5.29 -1.21
C ALA A 226 -1.78 -5.25 -1.69
N SER A 227 -0.98 -4.23 -1.34
CA SER A 227 0.30 -3.95 -2.03
C SER A 227 1.47 -3.42 -1.19
N GLY A 228 1.28 -3.31 0.12
CA GLY A 228 2.17 -2.70 1.10
C GLY A 228 2.66 -3.71 2.13
N ARG A 229 2.07 -3.71 3.34
CA ARG A 229 2.53 -4.50 4.49
C ARG A 229 2.51 -6.00 4.21
N VAL A 230 1.58 -6.46 3.37
CA VAL A 230 1.52 -7.85 2.92
C VAL A 230 2.87 -8.37 2.40
N LEU A 231 3.66 -7.55 1.71
CA LEU A 231 4.95 -7.97 1.14
C LEU A 231 5.99 -8.33 2.21
N GLU A 232 6.02 -7.61 3.33
CA GLU A 232 6.88 -7.95 4.47
C GLU A 232 6.44 -9.29 5.09
N LEU A 233 5.13 -9.44 5.33
CA LEU A 233 4.56 -10.62 5.96
C LEU A 233 4.80 -11.88 5.13
N LEU A 234 4.67 -11.77 3.80
CA LEU A 234 4.99 -12.86 2.87
C LEU A 234 6.44 -13.33 3.02
N LEU A 235 7.40 -12.40 3.08
CA LEU A 235 8.82 -12.76 3.26
C LEU A 235 9.10 -13.37 4.64
N ILE A 236 8.47 -12.86 5.69
CA ILE A 236 8.59 -13.41 7.05
C ILE A 236 8.10 -14.85 7.07
N LEU A 237 6.87 -15.07 6.61
CA LEU A 237 6.16 -16.32 6.75
C LEU A 237 6.71 -17.39 5.80
N ASP A 238 7.04 -17.03 4.55
CA ASP A 238 7.64 -17.97 3.59
C ASP A 238 8.96 -18.54 4.12
N ARG A 239 9.85 -17.66 4.61
CA ARG A 239 11.13 -18.08 5.21
C ARG A 239 10.94 -18.92 6.47
N TYR A 240 9.96 -18.59 7.31
CA TYR A 240 9.66 -19.38 8.50
C TYR A 240 9.14 -20.78 8.12
N TRP A 241 8.21 -20.86 7.16
CA TRP A 241 7.67 -22.13 6.65
C TRP A 241 8.76 -23.02 6.05
N GLU A 242 9.66 -22.46 5.24
CA GLU A 242 10.78 -23.21 4.67
C GLU A 242 11.73 -23.72 5.76
N ARG A 243 12.13 -22.85 6.70
CA ARG A 243 13.08 -23.18 7.76
C ARG A 243 12.54 -24.27 8.69
N GLN A 244 11.25 -24.21 9.01
CA GLN A 244 10.59 -25.17 9.91
C GLN A 244 10.00 -26.38 9.16
N ARG A 245 10.11 -26.42 7.82
CA ARG A 245 9.58 -27.49 6.95
C ARG A 245 8.10 -27.76 7.15
N LEU A 246 7.30 -26.69 7.24
CA LEU A 246 5.88 -26.77 7.59
C LEU A 246 4.96 -27.15 6.43
N GLY A 247 5.41 -27.05 5.18
CA GLY A 247 4.55 -27.19 4.00
C GLY A 247 3.84 -28.54 3.83
N GLY A 248 4.27 -29.59 4.54
CA GLY A 248 3.55 -30.87 4.58
C GLY A 248 2.40 -30.91 5.60
N ALA A 249 2.46 -30.08 6.64
CA ALA A 249 1.50 -30.08 7.74
C ALA A 249 0.51 -28.91 7.68
N TYR A 250 0.96 -27.74 7.21
CA TYR A 250 0.17 -26.50 7.22
C TYR A 250 0.27 -25.78 5.88
N ASN A 251 -0.87 -25.34 5.35
CA ASN A 251 -0.90 -24.47 4.18
C ASN A 251 -0.57 -23.02 4.57
N LEU A 252 0.10 -22.30 3.68
CA LEU A 252 0.30 -20.86 3.76
C LEU A 252 -0.18 -20.24 2.46
N CYS A 253 -1.19 -19.38 2.54
CA CYS A 253 -1.86 -18.81 1.38
C CYS A 253 -1.92 -17.29 1.43
N TRP A 254 -1.88 -16.66 0.26
CA TRP A 254 -2.27 -15.25 0.09
C TRP A 254 -3.45 -15.18 -0.87
N VAL A 255 -4.53 -14.55 -0.43
CA VAL A 255 -5.80 -14.48 -1.15
C VAL A 255 -6.17 -13.02 -1.41
N GLY A 256 -6.32 -12.67 -2.67
CA GLY A 256 -6.75 -11.32 -3.07
C GLY A 256 -6.96 -11.24 -4.58
N PRO A 257 -7.97 -10.49 -5.07
CA PRO A 257 -8.21 -10.33 -6.50
C PRO A 257 -6.96 -9.96 -7.29
N MET A 258 -6.12 -9.07 -6.76
CA MET A 258 -4.90 -8.58 -7.42
C MET A 258 -3.60 -9.17 -6.84
N ALA A 259 -3.67 -10.24 -6.04
CA ALA A 259 -2.49 -10.80 -5.37
C ALA A 259 -1.40 -11.24 -6.37
N LEU A 260 -1.78 -11.93 -7.44
CA LEU A 260 -0.85 -12.39 -8.48
C LEU A 260 -0.19 -11.20 -9.23
N ASN A 261 -0.96 -10.19 -9.60
CA ASN A 261 -0.43 -9.03 -10.30
C ASN A 261 0.52 -8.22 -9.39
N THR A 262 0.13 -8.06 -8.12
CA THR A 262 0.93 -7.34 -7.13
C THR A 262 2.28 -8.01 -6.90
N ILE A 263 2.34 -9.35 -6.79
CA ILE A 263 3.63 -10.03 -6.59
C ILE A 263 4.56 -9.85 -7.80
N GLU A 264 4.01 -9.85 -9.02
CA GLU A 264 4.82 -9.64 -10.23
C GLU A 264 5.37 -8.21 -10.29
N PHE A 265 4.59 -7.20 -9.91
CA PHE A 265 5.11 -5.85 -9.79
C PHE A 265 6.21 -5.75 -8.74
N ALA A 266 6.02 -6.36 -7.56
CA ALA A 266 7.04 -6.40 -6.52
C ALA A 266 8.33 -7.06 -7.02
N ARG A 267 8.22 -8.12 -7.83
CA ARG A 267 9.36 -8.80 -8.46
C ARG A 267 10.14 -7.90 -9.42
N SER A 268 9.45 -7.03 -10.15
CA SER A 268 10.09 -6.12 -11.10
C SER A 268 10.72 -4.85 -10.50
N GLN A 269 10.58 -4.63 -9.18
CA GLN A 269 10.89 -3.35 -8.52
C GLN A 269 11.91 -3.49 -7.36
N LEU A 270 12.79 -4.49 -7.41
CA LEU A 270 13.77 -4.76 -6.35
C LEU A 270 14.72 -3.57 -6.11
N GLU A 271 14.95 -2.71 -7.10
CA GLU A 271 15.79 -1.52 -6.97
C GLU A 271 15.19 -0.45 -6.03
N TRP A 272 13.90 -0.57 -5.71
CA TRP A 272 13.18 0.29 -4.76
C TRP A 272 13.12 -0.28 -3.34
N MET A 273 13.68 -1.47 -3.14
CA MET A 273 13.60 -2.23 -1.90
C MET A 273 14.92 -2.21 -1.12
N ALA A 274 14.95 -2.89 0.02
CA ALA A 274 16.15 -2.99 0.85
C ALA A 274 17.31 -3.69 0.10
N GLU A 275 18.52 -3.15 0.26
CA GLU A 275 19.76 -3.66 -0.34
C GLU A 275 19.96 -5.19 -0.20
N PRO A 276 19.65 -5.85 0.95
CA PRO A 276 19.79 -7.30 1.06
C PRO A 276 18.95 -8.09 0.04
N LEU A 277 17.79 -7.57 -0.39
CA LEU A 277 16.96 -8.22 -1.40
C LEU A 277 17.59 -8.14 -2.79
N GLY A 278 18.12 -6.97 -3.17
CA GLY A 278 18.87 -6.81 -4.42
C GLY A 278 20.11 -7.71 -4.45
N ALA A 279 20.89 -7.71 -3.36
CA ALA A 279 22.08 -8.56 -3.25
C ALA A 279 21.76 -10.07 -3.32
N GLN A 280 20.61 -10.50 -2.79
CA GLN A 280 20.13 -11.88 -2.93
C GLN A 280 19.90 -12.23 -4.41
N PHE A 281 19.25 -11.34 -5.16
CA PHE A 281 18.98 -11.53 -6.58
C PHE A 281 20.28 -11.57 -7.41
N ASP A 282 21.18 -10.61 -7.19
CA ASP A 282 22.46 -10.51 -7.91
C ASP A 282 23.38 -11.71 -7.66
N SER A 283 23.33 -12.28 -6.45
CA SER A 283 24.13 -13.46 -6.07
C SER A 283 23.57 -14.80 -6.57
N GLN A 284 22.59 -14.78 -7.50
CA GLN A 284 21.93 -15.95 -8.07
C GLN A 284 21.29 -16.90 -7.03
N ARG A 285 20.96 -16.39 -5.84
CA ARG A 285 20.25 -17.15 -4.79
C ARG A 285 18.74 -17.24 -5.04
N GLY A 286 18.32 -16.90 -6.25
CA GLY A 286 16.92 -16.81 -6.65
C GLY A 286 16.27 -15.48 -6.26
N HIS A 287 15.11 -15.23 -6.86
CA HIS A 287 14.36 -14.02 -6.63
C HIS A 287 13.77 -13.99 -5.20
N PRO A 288 13.88 -12.89 -4.43
CA PRO A 288 13.37 -12.82 -3.05
C PRO A 288 11.90 -13.16 -2.88
N TYR A 289 11.07 -12.75 -3.84
CA TYR A 289 9.64 -13.09 -3.93
C TYR A 289 9.34 -14.34 -4.77
N ALA A 290 10.32 -15.20 -5.04
CA ALA A 290 10.05 -16.57 -5.49
C ALA A 290 9.65 -17.42 -4.26
N LEU A 291 8.51 -17.05 -3.67
CA LEU A 291 7.94 -17.66 -2.48
C LEU A 291 7.63 -19.14 -2.78
N LYS A 292 8.29 -20.07 -2.08
CA LYS A 292 8.10 -21.51 -2.35
C LYS A 292 7.03 -22.14 -1.48
N SER A 293 6.76 -21.53 -0.31
CA SER A 293 5.79 -22.04 0.66
C SER A 293 4.43 -21.38 0.52
N VAL A 294 4.38 -20.13 0.01
CA VAL A 294 3.13 -19.40 -0.18
C VAL A 294 2.42 -19.84 -1.46
N ARG A 295 1.14 -20.22 -1.33
CA ARG A 295 0.23 -20.40 -2.46
C ARG A 295 -0.57 -19.11 -2.67
N ILE A 296 -0.55 -18.57 -3.88
CA ILE A 296 -1.30 -17.34 -4.22
C ILE A 296 -2.63 -17.77 -4.83
N CYS A 297 -3.73 -17.22 -4.35
CA CYS A 297 -5.08 -17.49 -4.83
C CYS A 297 -5.77 -16.16 -5.16
N SER A 298 -6.51 -16.13 -6.27
CA SER A 298 -7.25 -14.93 -6.69
C SER A 298 -8.65 -14.86 -6.07
N SER A 299 -9.10 -15.93 -5.41
CA SER A 299 -10.43 -16.01 -4.80
C SER A 299 -10.49 -16.99 -3.62
N VAL A 300 -11.53 -16.86 -2.80
CA VAL A 300 -11.82 -17.78 -1.70
C VAL A 300 -12.13 -19.20 -2.21
N ALA A 301 -12.76 -19.34 -3.38
CA ALA A 301 -13.06 -20.65 -3.97
C ALA A 301 -11.78 -21.42 -4.38
N GLU A 302 -10.78 -20.71 -4.88
CA GLU A 302 -9.47 -21.30 -5.18
C GLU A 302 -8.73 -21.71 -3.89
N LEU A 303 -8.82 -20.91 -2.83
CA LEU A 303 -8.32 -21.28 -1.51
C LEU A 303 -8.99 -22.56 -0.99
N GLU A 304 -10.31 -22.68 -1.12
CA GLU A 304 -11.04 -23.88 -0.68
C GLU A 304 -10.56 -25.12 -1.44
N SER A 305 -10.32 -25.01 -2.74
CA SER A 305 -9.73 -26.09 -3.55
C SER A 305 -8.32 -26.49 -3.06
N VAL A 306 -7.53 -25.52 -2.60
CA VAL A 306 -6.22 -25.74 -1.96
C VAL A 306 -6.35 -26.48 -0.63
N ILE A 307 -7.34 -26.13 0.19
CA ILE A 307 -7.60 -26.80 1.47
C ILE A 307 -8.08 -28.23 1.24
N GLU A 308 -9.00 -28.46 0.31
CA GLU A 308 -9.51 -29.79 -0.04
C GLU A 308 -8.41 -30.71 -0.57
N SER A 309 -7.59 -30.22 -1.51
CA SER A 309 -6.48 -31.00 -2.10
C SER A 309 -5.36 -31.33 -1.11
N SER A 310 -5.33 -30.67 0.04
CA SER A 310 -4.39 -30.93 1.14
C SER A 310 -5.02 -31.73 2.29
N ASN A 311 -6.12 -32.45 2.04
CA ASN A 311 -6.85 -33.24 3.03
C ASN A 311 -7.31 -32.43 4.25
N GLY A 312 -7.62 -31.15 4.06
CA GLY A 312 -8.09 -30.28 5.14
C GLY A 312 -7.00 -29.85 6.12
N ASN A 313 -5.73 -29.80 5.68
CA ASN A 313 -4.63 -29.29 6.51
C ASN A 313 -4.96 -27.88 7.06
N PRO A 314 -4.61 -27.60 8.34
CA PRO A 314 -4.79 -26.27 8.92
C PRO A 314 -4.06 -25.21 8.08
N THR A 315 -4.73 -24.08 7.86
CA THR A 315 -4.33 -23.12 6.83
C THR A 315 -4.17 -21.74 7.42
N ALA A 316 -3.00 -21.13 7.18
CA ALA A 316 -2.74 -19.72 7.45
C ALA A 316 -2.95 -18.90 6.17
N VAL A 317 -3.78 -17.86 6.24
CA VAL A 317 -4.17 -17.04 5.10
C VAL A 317 -3.90 -15.58 5.38
N LEU A 318 -3.13 -14.94 4.51
CA LEU A 318 -3.12 -13.49 4.35
C LEU A 318 -4.23 -13.15 3.35
N ALA A 319 -5.21 -12.34 3.73
CA ALA A 319 -6.37 -12.03 2.89
C ALA A 319 -6.52 -10.53 2.69
N SER A 320 -6.73 -10.10 1.44
CA SER A 320 -7.10 -8.72 1.12
C SER A 320 -8.38 -8.29 1.86
N GLY A 321 -8.35 -7.07 2.42
CA GLY A 321 -9.47 -6.46 3.15
C GLY A 321 -9.09 -6.17 4.60
N SER A 322 -8.27 -5.14 4.82
CA SER A 322 -7.72 -4.84 6.15
C SER A 322 -8.78 -4.44 7.18
N SER A 323 -9.86 -3.79 6.74
CA SER A 323 -11.00 -3.43 7.60
C SER A 323 -11.87 -4.61 8.04
N LEU A 324 -11.76 -5.77 7.37
CA LEU A 324 -12.71 -6.89 7.47
C LEU A 324 -14.15 -6.56 7.02
N ASP A 325 -14.38 -5.40 6.39
CA ASP A 325 -15.71 -4.97 5.96
C ASP A 325 -16.09 -5.47 4.56
N HIS A 326 -15.12 -5.91 3.77
CA HIS A 326 -15.33 -6.40 2.40
C HIS A 326 -14.23 -7.38 1.96
N GLY A 327 -14.47 -8.03 0.82
CA GLY A 327 -13.49 -8.89 0.15
C GLY A 327 -13.17 -10.21 0.86
N PRO A 328 -12.10 -10.90 0.43
CA PRO A 328 -11.75 -12.23 0.93
C PRO A 328 -11.55 -12.31 2.45
N ALA A 329 -11.02 -11.26 3.08
CA ALA A 329 -10.83 -11.25 4.53
C ALA A 329 -12.16 -11.27 5.30
N ARG A 330 -13.18 -10.52 4.83
CA ARG A 330 -14.53 -10.58 5.38
C ARG A 330 -15.16 -11.95 5.18
N ASP A 331 -15.08 -12.50 3.96
CA ASP A 331 -15.66 -13.80 3.65
C ASP A 331 -15.09 -14.91 4.53
N LEU A 332 -13.76 -14.90 4.73
CA LEU A 332 -13.08 -15.84 5.61
C LEU A 332 -13.43 -15.61 7.07
N LEU A 333 -13.56 -14.36 7.53
CA LEU A 333 -14.02 -14.07 8.88
C LEU A 333 -15.41 -14.66 9.13
N LEU A 334 -16.34 -14.50 8.20
CA LEU A 334 -17.70 -15.07 8.30
C LEU A 334 -17.68 -16.61 8.33
N LYS A 335 -16.77 -17.24 7.56
CA LYS A 335 -16.64 -18.71 7.54
C LYS A 335 -15.93 -19.27 8.77
N TRP A 336 -14.96 -18.56 9.31
CA TRP A 336 -14.03 -19.06 10.33
C TRP A 336 -14.27 -18.51 11.73
N GLY A 337 -15.06 -17.44 11.86
CA GLY A 337 -15.23 -16.69 13.11
C GLY A 337 -15.95 -17.45 14.23
N ASP A 338 -16.77 -18.44 13.90
CA ASP A 338 -17.51 -19.24 14.90
C ASP A 338 -16.70 -20.38 15.52
N ASN A 339 -15.49 -20.67 15.01
CA ASN A 339 -14.64 -21.72 15.55
C ASN A 339 -13.59 -21.13 16.52
N PRO A 340 -13.64 -21.47 17.83
CA PRO A 340 -12.73 -20.92 18.83
C PRO A 340 -11.27 -21.35 18.70
N ASP A 341 -10.98 -22.39 17.90
CA ASP A 341 -9.60 -22.82 17.63
C ASP A 341 -8.93 -21.96 16.54
N ASN A 342 -9.73 -21.28 15.71
CA ASN A 342 -9.24 -20.36 14.71
C ASN A 342 -8.68 -19.08 15.34
N LEU A 343 -7.79 -18.42 14.62
CA LEU A 343 -7.18 -17.16 15.03
C LEU A 343 -7.36 -16.11 13.94
N VAL A 344 -7.89 -14.96 14.31
CA VAL A 344 -7.82 -13.73 13.50
C VAL A 344 -6.73 -12.84 14.10
N LEU A 345 -5.71 -12.54 13.31
CA LEU A 345 -4.57 -11.72 13.73
C LEU A 345 -4.57 -10.42 12.94
N ILE A 346 -4.89 -9.32 13.63
CA ILE A 346 -4.85 -7.96 13.07
C ILE A 346 -3.39 -7.50 13.01
N THR A 347 -2.93 -7.10 11.82
CA THR A 347 -1.52 -6.82 11.51
C THR A 347 -1.18 -5.35 11.49
#